data_AF-A0A7V5I1Z9-F1
#
_entry.id   AF-A0A7V5I1Z9-F1
#
_cell.length_a   1.000
_cell.length_b   1.000
_cell.length_c   1.000
_cell.angle_alpha   90.00
_cell.angle_beta   90.00
_cell.angle_gamma   90.00
#
_symmetry.space_group_name_H-M   'P 1'
#
loop_
_entity.id
_entity.type
_entity.pdbx_description
1 polymer ?
#
loop_
_entity_poly.entity_id
_entity_poly.type
_entity_poly.pdbx_seq_one_letter_code
_entity_poly.pdbx_strand_id
1 'polypeptide(L)'
;MFFWKRKKEEKKLTPEQIEKIATEYTDLVKEITGKYLPRRMRRALNRAKGWQGLSLSERKKQIQKITENGVSSWLEETTQETIEQVSSFIQESTTFEEELRKALREFKKKWGIK
;
A
#
# COMPACT_ATOMS: atom_id res chain seq x y z
N MET A 1 -6.51 10.18 42.46
CA MET A 1 -7.18 9.49 41.33
C MET A 1 -6.38 9.75 40.06
N PHE A 2 -6.12 8.69 39.31
CA PHE A 2 -5.08 8.58 38.28
C PHE A 2 -5.29 9.54 37.10
N PHE A 3 -4.40 10.52 36.94
CA PHE A 3 -4.26 11.29 35.70
C PHE A 3 -3.62 10.40 34.64
N TRP A 4 -4.41 10.09 33.63
CA TRP A 4 -4.05 9.26 32.50
C TRP A 4 -2.84 9.84 31.77
N LYS A 5 -1.66 9.31 32.08
CA LYS A 5 -0.53 9.29 31.16
C LYS A 5 -1.00 8.53 29.90
N ARG A 6 -1.55 9.25 28.91
CA ARG A 6 -1.55 8.79 27.52
C ARG A 6 -0.08 8.76 27.06
N LYS A 7 0.66 7.77 27.55
CA LYS A 7 1.83 7.26 26.86
C LYS A 7 1.39 7.02 25.43
N LYS A 8 2.22 7.46 24.48
CA LYS A 8 2.22 6.97 23.10
C LYS A 8 2.34 5.45 23.14
N GLU A 9 1.25 4.74 23.41
CA GLU A 9 1.12 3.37 22.96
C GLU A 9 1.15 3.51 21.44
N GLU A 10 2.26 3.07 20.84
CA GLU A 10 2.29 2.71 19.44
C GLU A 10 0.98 1.96 19.18
N LYS A 11 0.06 2.58 18.44
CA LYS A 11 -1.19 1.93 18.07
C LYS A 11 -0.78 0.67 17.32
N LYS A 12 -0.75 -0.47 18.01
CA LYS A 12 -0.60 -1.77 17.37
C LYS A 12 -1.84 -1.90 16.49
N LEU A 13 -1.66 -1.68 15.20
CA LEU A 13 -2.73 -1.80 14.22
C LEU A 13 -3.30 -3.21 14.34
N THR A 14 -4.62 -3.31 14.46
CA THR A 14 -5.25 -4.62 14.50
C THR A 14 -5.07 -5.32 13.15
N PRO A 15 -5.11 -6.66 13.08
CA PRO A 15 -5.05 -7.39 11.82
C PRO A 15 -6.05 -6.88 10.79
N GLU A 16 -7.26 -6.53 11.22
CA GLU A 16 -8.31 -5.94 10.38
C GLU A 16 -7.97 -4.53 9.86
N GLN A 17 -7.28 -3.72 10.68
CA GLN A 17 -6.81 -2.40 10.24
C GLN A 17 -5.68 -2.53 9.22
N ILE A 18 -4.76 -3.47 9.43
CA ILE A 18 -3.72 -3.81 8.45
C ILE A 18 -4.39 -4.31 7.17
N GLU A 19 -5.46 -5.11 7.29
CA GLU A 19 -6.22 -5.60 6.16
C GLU A 19 -6.84 -4.45 5.35
N LYS A 20 -7.48 -3.52 6.05
CA LYS A 20 -8.03 -2.34 5.41
C LYS A 20 -6.96 -1.45 4.77
N ILE A 21 -5.84 -1.21 5.46
CA ILE A 21 -4.72 -0.42 4.95
C ILE A 21 -4.16 -1.06 3.67
N ALA A 22 -3.88 -2.35 3.70
CA ALA A 22 -3.31 -3.04 2.56
C ALA A 22 -4.26 -3.01 1.34
N THR A 23 -5.55 -3.27 1.57
CA THR A 23 -6.57 -3.17 0.51
C THR A 23 -6.62 -1.76 -0.08
N GLU A 24 -6.84 -0.74 0.75
CA GLU A 24 -6.96 0.65 0.29
C GLU A 24 -5.71 1.12 -0.45
N TYR A 25 -4.52 0.77 0.05
CA TYR A 25 -3.27 1.17 -0.57
C TYR A 25 -3.05 0.48 -1.91
N THR A 26 -3.27 -0.83 -1.99
CA THR A 26 -3.12 -1.56 -3.26
C THR A 26 -4.10 -1.08 -4.33
N ASP A 27 -5.33 -0.73 -3.96
CA ASP A 27 -6.30 -0.17 -4.91
C ASP A 27 -5.88 1.22 -5.40
N LEU A 28 -5.38 2.08 -4.49
CA LEU A 28 -4.85 3.39 -4.85
C LEU A 28 -3.64 3.29 -5.79
N VAL A 29 -2.70 2.39 -5.50
CA VAL A 29 -1.53 2.15 -6.36
C VAL A 29 -1.98 1.65 -7.73
N LYS A 30 -2.94 0.72 -7.80
CA LYS A 30 -3.51 0.24 -9.06
C LYS A 30 -4.18 1.35 -9.86
N GLU A 31 -4.92 2.24 -9.22
CA GLU A 31 -5.57 3.36 -9.87
C GLU A 31 -4.54 4.30 -10.52
N ILE A 32 -3.54 4.74 -9.75
CA ILE A 32 -2.48 5.63 -10.24
C ILE A 32 -1.71 4.95 -11.37
N THR A 33 -1.21 3.74 -11.15
CA THR A 33 -0.46 2.98 -12.17
C THR A 33 -1.30 2.75 -13.42
N GLY A 34 -2.59 2.50 -13.25
CA GLY A 34 -3.55 2.39 -14.32
C GLY A 34 -3.54 3.61 -15.25
N LYS A 35 -3.54 4.85 -14.71
CA LYS A 35 -3.55 6.08 -15.51
C LYS A 35 -2.41 6.16 -16.51
N TYR A 36 -1.21 5.75 -16.10
CA TYR A 36 0.02 5.85 -16.88
C TYR A 36 0.29 4.64 -17.77
N LEU A 37 -0.27 3.48 -17.45
CA LEU A 37 -0.06 2.26 -18.21
C LEU A 37 -0.80 2.26 -19.57
N PRO A 38 -0.17 1.72 -20.63
CA PRO A 38 -0.86 1.41 -21.87
C PRO A 38 -2.07 0.48 -21.66
N ARG A 39 -3.11 0.63 -22.48
CA ARG A 39 -4.40 -0.09 -22.36
C ARG A 39 -4.25 -1.61 -22.14
N ARG A 40 -3.30 -2.26 -22.81
CA ARG A 40 -3.06 -3.71 -22.69
C ARG A 40 -2.58 -4.09 -21.28
N MET A 41 -1.64 -3.33 -20.73
CA MET A 41 -1.12 -3.55 -19.38
C MET A 41 -2.14 -3.15 -18.31
N ARG A 42 -2.89 -2.05 -18.52
CA ARG A 42 -4.02 -1.67 -17.64
C ARG A 42 -5.04 -2.80 -17.52
N ARG A 43 -5.36 -3.49 -18.63
CA ARG A 43 -6.27 -4.65 -18.60
C ARG A 43 -5.68 -5.84 -17.83
N ALA A 44 -4.38 -6.09 -17.94
CA ALA A 44 -3.71 -7.13 -17.16
C ALA A 44 -3.73 -6.79 -15.66
N LEU A 45 -3.43 -5.54 -15.30
CA LEU A 45 -3.49 -5.02 -13.94
C LEU A 45 -4.90 -5.17 -13.32
N ASN A 46 -5.94 -4.84 -14.08
CA ASN A 46 -7.33 -4.97 -13.62
C ASN A 46 -7.79 -6.43 -13.47
N ARG A 47 -7.18 -7.36 -14.21
CA ARG A 47 -7.45 -8.80 -14.05
C ARG A 47 -6.69 -9.42 -12.89
N ALA A 48 -5.61 -8.78 -12.44
CA ALA A 48 -4.88 -9.23 -11.27
C ALA A 48 -5.80 -9.09 -10.04
N LYS A 49 -6.22 -10.25 -9.50
CA LYS A 49 -7.13 -10.32 -8.35
C LYS A 49 -6.57 -9.65 -7.09
N GLY A 50 -5.30 -9.25 -7.08
CA GLY A 50 -4.65 -8.52 -6.00
C GLY A 50 -4.89 -9.19 -4.66
N TRP A 51 -5.08 -8.37 -3.64
CA TRP A 51 -5.32 -8.82 -2.27
C TRP A 51 -6.62 -9.60 -2.09
N GLN A 52 -7.64 -9.29 -2.89
CA GLN A 52 -8.91 -10.01 -2.90
C GLN A 52 -8.80 -11.43 -3.47
N GLY A 53 -7.79 -11.69 -4.31
CA GLY A 53 -7.52 -12.99 -4.91
C GLY A 53 -6.83 -13.99 -4.00
N LEU A 54 -6.28 -13.53 -2.88
CA LEU A 54 -5.60 -14.38 -1.90
C LEU A 54 -6.63 -15.16 -1.07
N SER A 55 -6.31 -16.43 -0.80
CA SER A 55 -7.04 -17.25 0.17
C SER A 55 -6.94 -16.67 1.58
N LEU A 56 -7.86 -17.06 2.48
CA LEU A 56 -7.86 -16.60 3.87
C LEU A 56 -6.54 -16.89 4.60
N SER A 57 -5.91 -18.04 4.31
CA SER A 57 -4.62 -18.41 4.91
C SER A 57 -3.48 -17.55 4.39
N GLU A 58 -3.47 -17.22 3.10
CA GLU A 58 -2.47 -16.33 2.49
C GLU A 58 -2.62 -14.88 2.98
N ARG A 59 -3.85 -14.37 3.12
CA ARG A 59 -4.09 -13.04 3.68
C ARG A 59 -3.58 -12.95 5.12
N LYS A 60 -3.87 -13.96 5.95
CA LYS A 60 -3.35 -14.01 7.33
C LYS A 60 -1.83 -14.01 7.37
N LYS A 61 -1.17 -14.79 6.50
CA LYS A 61 0.30 -14.78 6.38
C LYS A 61 0.84 -13.41 5.96
N GLN A 62 0.19 -12.75 5.01
CA GLN A 62 0.60 -11.41 4.60
C GLN A 62 0.41 -10.37 5.71
N ILE A 63 -0.74 -10.39 6.39
CA ILE A 63 -0.98 -9.50 7.53
C ILE A 63 0.08 -9.72 8.62
N GLN A 64 0.41 -10.97 8.92
CA GLN A 64 1.45 -11.30 9.88
C GLN A 64 2.82 -10.75 9.44
N LYS A 65 3.21 -10.95 8.18
CA LYS A 65 4.45 -10.41 7.62
C LYS A 65 4.49 -8.88 7.68
N ILE A 66 3.38 -8.20 7.36
CA ILE A 66 3.24 -6.74 7.46
C ILE A 66 3.34 -6.28 8.92
N THR A 67 2.80 -7.06 9.85
CA THR A 67 2.89 -6.77 11.28
C THR A 67 4.32 -6.89 11.79
N GLU A 68 5.08 -7.89 11.31
CA GLU A 68 6.48 -8.14 11.66
C GLU A 68 7.43 -7.08 11.06
N ASN A 69 7.26 -6.76 9.76
CA ASN A 69 8.10 -5.79 9.05
C ASN A 69 7.71 -4.33 9.31
N GLY A 70 6.48 -4.11 9.78
CA GLY A 70 5.88 -2.79 9.97
C GLY A 70 5.18 -2.27 8.72
N VAL A 71 3.98 -1.72 8.93
CA VAL A 71 3.12 -1.18 7.85
C VAL A 71 3.82 -0.08 7.06
N SER A 72 4.62 0.76 7.72
CA SER A 72 5.33 1.87 7.05
C SER A 72 6.36 1.34 6.04
N SER A 73 7.14 0.32 6.42
CA SER A 73 8.12 -0.35 5.54
C SER A 73 7.41 -1.02 4.38
N TRP A 74 6.35 -1.77 4.68
CA TRP A 74 5.56 -2.46 3.64
C TRP A 74 4.99 -1.49 2.60
N LEU A 75 4.47 -0.33 3.03
CA LEU A 75 3.98 0.70 2.11
C LEU A 75 5.10 1.25 1.22
N GLU A 76 6.28 1.52 1.78
CA GLU A 76 7.44 1.99 1.02
C GLU A 76 7.94 0.96 0.01
N GLU A 77 8.15 -0.28 0.46
CA GLU A 77 8.54 -1.42 -0.38
C GLU A 77 7.56 -1.61 -1.54
N THR A 78 6.26 -1.66 -1.26
CA THR A 78 5.22 -1.84 -2.29
C THR A 78 5.25 -0.72 -3.33
N THR A 79 5.51 0.52 -2.89
CA THR A 79 5.61 1.68 -3.79
C THR A 79 6.84 1.57 -4.68
N GLN A 80 7.98 1.25 -4.09
CA GLN A 80 9.24 1.14 -4.78
C GLN A 80 9.22 -0.02 -5.79
N GLU A 81 8.71 -1.19 -5.39
CA GLU A 81 8.51 -2.34 -6.29
C GLU A 81 7.61 -1.98 -7.48
N THR A 82 6.53 -1.24 -7.25
CA THR A 82 5.64 -0.81 -8.34
C THR A 82 6.35 0.13 -9.31
N ILE A 83 7.13 1.08 -8.79
CA ILE A 83 7.92 2.00 -9.61
C ILE A 83 8.93 1.21 -10.46
N GLU A 84 9.70 0.31 -9.85
CA GLU A 84 10.72 -0.47 -10.54
C GLU A 84 10.12 -1.38 -11.62
N GLN A 85 9.00 -2.05 -11.34
CA GLN A 85 8.37 -2.97 -12.27
C GLN A 85 7.72 -2.26 -13.46
N VAL A 86 7.19 -1.04 -13.25
CA VAL A 86 6.29 -0.42 -14.23
C VAL A 86 6.90 0.81 -14.93
N SER A 87 7.91 1.45 -14.33
CA SER A 87 8.58 2.63 -14.89
C SER A 87 9.04 2.44 -16.35
N SER A 88 9.60 1.28 -16.68
CA SER A 88 10.07 0.96 -18.05
C SER A 88 8.97 0.94 -19.10
N PHE A 89 7.70 0.84 -18.69
CA PHE A 89 6.53 0.80 -19.58
C PHE A 89 5.77 2.13 -19.63
N ILE A 90 6.17 3.12 -18.83
CA ILE A 90 5.51 4.42 -18.69
C ILE A 90 6.38 5.49 -19.35
N GLN A 91 5.82 6.22 -20.31
CA GLN A 91 6.52 7.32 -20.98
C GLN A 91 6.82 8.51 -20.03
N GLU A 92 5.87 8.84 -19.16
CA GLU A 92 5.98 9.91 -18.17
C GLU A 92 6.43 9.37 -16.79
N SER A 93 7.53 8.60 -16.77
CA SER A 93 7.96 7.86 -15.57
C SER A 93 8.22 8.77 -14.37
N THR A 94 8.82 9.94 -14.58
CA THR A 94 9.07 10.93 -13.52
C THR A 94 7.78 11.44 -12.89
N THR A 95 6.79 11.81 -13.70
CA THR A 95 5.49 12.30 -13.21
C THR A 95 4.73 11.21 -12.46
N PHE A 96 4.79 9.98 -12.97
CA PHE A 96 4.22 8.80 -12.29
C PHE A 96 4.87 8.54 -10.92
N GLU A 97 6.20 8.57 -10.85
CA GLU A 97 6.93 8.39 -9.59
C GLU A 97 6.56 9.46 -8.56
N GLU A 98 6.44 10.72 -8.99
CA GLU A 98 6.02 11.83 -8.13
C GLU A 98 4.58 11.65 -7.61
N GLU A 99 3.64 11.24 -8.48
CA GLU A 99 2.25 10.99 -8.06
C GLU A 99 2.16 9.83 -7.06
N LEU A 100 2.86 8.73 -7.29
CA LEU A 100 2.92 7.61 -6.34
C LEU A 100 3.54 8.00 -5.00
N ARG A 101 4.66 8.72 -5.01
CA ARG A 101 5.32 9.19 -3.78
C ARG A 101 4.45 10.19 -3.03
N LYS A 102 3.74 11.07 -3.73
CA LYS A 102 2.78 12.00 -3.12
C LYS A 102 1.62 11.23 -2.49
N ALA A 103 1.05 10.26 -3.20
CA ALA A 103 -0.04 9.46 -2.68
C ALA A 103 0.39 8.61 -1.47
N LEU A 104 1.60 8.04 -1.46
CA LEU A 104 2.18 7.37 -0.29
C LEU A 104 2.23 8.31 0.92
N ARG A 105 2.71 9.55 0.75
CA ARG A 105 2.80 10.54 1.85
C ARG A 105 1.42 10.91 2.38
N GLU A 106 0.46 11.17 1.49
CA GLU A 106 -0.93 11.49 1.86
C GLU A 106 -1.60 10.30 2.56
N PHE A 107 -1.35 9.08 2.09
CA PHE A 107 -1.88 7.86 2.67
C PHE A 107 -1.30 7.59 4.07
N LYS A 108 0.02 7.71 4.26
CA LYS A 108 0.66 7.63 5.58
C LYS A 108 0.07 8.67 6.54
N LYS A 109 -0.14 9.91 6.07
CA LYS A 109 -0.79 10.97 6.86
C LYS A 109 -2.24 10.64 7.23
N LYS A 110 -3.04 10.11 6.29
CA LYS A 110 -4.42 9.67 6.53
C LYS A 110 -4.50 8.63 7.66
N TRP A 111 -3.55 7.71 7.68
CA TRP A 111 -3.52 6.60 8.65
C TRP A 111 -2.68 6.87 9.91
N GLY A 112 -2.03 8.03 10.01
CA GLY A 112 -1.16 8.37 11.14
C GLY A 112 0.09 7.48 11.23
N ILE A 113 0.54 6.93 10.10
CA ILE A 113 1.73 6.09 9.99
C ILE A 113 2.94 7.02 9.85
N LYS A 114 3.97 6.80 10.67
CA LYS A 114 5.22 7.55 10.61
C LYS A 114 6.20 6.93 9.63
#